data_AF-A0AAV6DL24-F1
#
_entry.id   AF-A0AAV6DL24-F1
#
_cell.length_a   1.000
_cell.length_b   1.000
_cell.length_c   1.000
_cell.angle_alpha   90.00
_cell.angle_beta   90.00
_cell.angle_gamma   90.00
#
_symmetry.space_group_name_H-M   'P 1'
#
loop_
_entity.id
_entity.type
_entity.pdbx_description
1 polymer ?
#
loop_
_entity_poly.entity_id
_entity_poly.type
_entity_poly.pdbx_seq_one_letter_code
_entity_poly.pdbx_strand_id
1 'polypeptide(L)'
;MASNSRYFREGVIAGLIGAALVAVWFLIYDAARGRPFRTPALLGAATFEGVTDPSRVATAVQWVLPYTVLHGVVFAMIGVLIAYLIVSAQREPSRVLMLFIALLCFEVAFLAVLTWLAHPVLDELAWWAILVANALAAAGMLVYLLLRYRALGRSLVGPLWSRTVREGIVAGLLGAAAVAVWFLLYDAAAGVPLRTPALLDAALFHGLRDPSALVITWPLVLQYTIVHGVAFILFGIATSSLLVLADRDPRLLFGFFMLFCCFEVFFGAMVAILAEWLLETVPWWTILAGNLLAALVMLGYFFREHRVTWLEFLHARR
;
A
#
# COMPACT_ATOMS: atom_id res chain seq x y z
N MET A 1 -32.01 -10.51 11.36
CA MET A 1 -31.04 -11.36 12.07
C MET A 1 -30.17 -12.19 11.13
N ALA A 2 -30.71 -12.83 10.07
CA ALA A 2 -29.93 -13.65 9.13
C ALA A 2 -28.79 -12.91 8.37
N SER A 3 -28.90 -11.60 8.14
CA SER A 3 -27.83 -10.80 7.50
C SER A 3 -26.59 -10.61 8.38
N ASN A 4 -26.77 -10.51 9.70
CA ASN A 4 -25.68 -10.20 10.63
C ASN A 4 -24.75 -11.40 10.85
N SER A 5 -25.34 -12.59 10.97
CA SER A 5 -24.59 -13.84 11.07
C SER A 5 -23.79 -14.12 9.78
N ARG A 6 -24.34 -13.78 8.60
CA ARG A 6 -23.67 -14.01 7.32
C ARG A 6 -22.41 -13.19 7.18
N TYR A 7 -22.47 -11.85 7.29
CA TYR A 7 -21.25 -11.04 7.08
C TYR A 7 -20.17 -11.36 8.11
N PHE A 8 -20.55 -11.65 9.36
CA PHE A 8 -19.60 -12.03 10.39
C PHE A 8 -18.84 -13.30 9.99
N ARG A 9 -19.55 -14.36 9.60
CA ARG A 9 -18.93 -15.60 9.15
C ARG A 9 -18.05 -15.40 7.91
N GLU A 10 -18.55 -14.70 6.89
CA GLU A 10 -17.76 -14.43 5.68
C GLU A 10 -16.51 -13.60 6.00
N GLY A 11 -16.61 -12.66 6.93
CA GLY A 11 -15.51 -11.84 7.39
C GLY A 11 -14.45 -12.64 8.16
N VAL A 12 -14.86 -13.52 9.08
CA VAL A 12 -13.93 -14.42 9.78
C VAL A 12 -13.20 -15.30 8.78
N ILE A 13 -13.90 -15.91 7.81
CA ILE A 13 -13.27 -16.77 6.79
C ILE A 13 -12.29 -15.96 5.94
N ALA A 14 -12.68 -14.77 5.47
CA ALA A 14 -11.78 -13.90 4.72
C ALA A 14 -10.52 -13.59 5.53
N GLY A 15 -10.68 -13.16 6.79
CA GLY A 15 -9.57 -12.89 7.70
C GLY A 15 -8.63 -14.09 7.85
N LEU A 16 -9.17 -15.27 8.13
CA LEU A 16 -8.36 -16.49 8.28
C LEU A 16 -7.63 -16.90 6.98
N ILE A 17 -8.20 -16.64 5.81
CA ILE A 17 -7.50 -16.80 4.53
C ILE A 17 -6.29 -15.86 4.47
N GLY A 18 -6.47 -14.58 4.82
CA GLY A 18 -5.37 -13.62 4.90
C GLY A 18 -4.29 -14.07 5.88
N ALA A 19 -4.68 -14.49 7.08
CA ALA A 19 -3.77 -14.98 8.10
C ALA A 19 -2.96 -16.19 7.62
N ALA A 20 -3.62 -17.16 6.98
CA ALA A 20 -3.00 -18.36 6.46
C ALA A 20 -2.00 -18.05 5.32
N LEU A 21 -2.33 -17.13 4.42
CA LEU A 21 -1.42 -16.72 3.34
C LEU A 21 -0.15 -16.06 3.89
N VAL A 22 -0.29 -15.17 4.88
CA VAL A 22 0.87 -14.57 5.58
C VAL A 22 1.71 -15.66 6.25
N ALA A 23 1.07 -16.59 6.97
CA ALA A 23 1.77 -17.66 7.68
C ALA A 23 2.52 -18.60 6.72
N VAL A 24 1.90 -19.00 5.61
CA VAL A 24 2.52 -19.83 4.58
C VAL A 24 3.67 -19.10 3.91
N TRP A 25 3.49 -17.83 3.55
CA TRP A 25 4.55 -17.01 2.98
C TRP A 25 5.77 -16.93 3.89
N PHE A 26 5.57 -16.59 5.16
CA PHE A 26 6.69 -16.50 6.11
C PHE A 26 7.30 -17.85 6.43
N LEU A 27 6.52 -18.94 6.44
CA LEU A 27 7.08 -20.29 6.54
C LEU A 27 8.04 -20.59 5.38
N ILE A 28 7.65 -20.28 4.13
CA ILE A 28 8.49 -20.47 2.95
C ILE A 28 9.73 -19.57 3.03
N TYR A 29 9.52 -18.28 3.31
CA TYR A 29 10.56 -17.27 3.46
C TYR A 29 11.61 -17.69 4.50
N ASP A 30 11.17 -18.16 5.67
CA ASP A 30 12.01 -18.61 6.77
C ASP A 30 12.73 -19.94 6.48
N ALA A 31 12.02 -20.91 5.92
CA ALA A 31 12.58 -22.20 5.54
C ALA A 31 13.67 -22.04 4.45
N ALA A 32 13.49 -21.12 3.50
CA ALA A 32 14.49 -20.80 2.48
C ALA A 32 15.80 -20.25 3.07
N ARG A 33 15.77 -19.69 4.29
CA ARG A 33 16.96 -19.27 5.05
C ARG A 33 17.43 -20.31 6.09
N GLY A 34 16.86 -21.51 6.07
CA GLY A 34 17.19 -22.58 7.01
C GLY A 34 16.70 -22.37 8.43
N ARG A 35 15.74 -21.47 8.66
CA ARG A 35 15.22 -21.13 10.01
C ARG A 35 13.68 -21.15 10.04
N PRO A 36 13.00 -22.28 9.77
CA PRO A 36 11.53 -22.33 9.71
C PRO A 36 10.90 -21.78 11.00
N PHE A 37 9.78 -21.04 10.86
CA PHE A 37 9.08 -20.35 11.97
C PHE A 37 9.86 -19.24 12.68
N ARG A 38 10.98 -18.76 12.12
CA ARG A 38 11.75 -17.65 12.68
C ARG A 38 10.93 -16.38 12.86
N THR A 39 10.20 -15.99 11.82
CA THR A 39 9.38 -14.78 11.78
C THR A 39 8.30 -14.78 12.86
N PRO A 40 7.40 -15.80 12.95
CA PRO A 40 6.39 -15.82 14.01
C PRO A 40 7.00 -15.96 15.42
N ALA A 41 8.19 -16.57 15.58
CA ALA A 41 8.86 -16.61 16.88
C ALA A 41 9.40 -15.23 17.29
N LEU A 42 10.01 -14.49 16.36
CA LEU A 42 10.50 -13.13 16.58
C LEU A 42 9.36 -12.16 16.92
N LEU A 43 8.30 -12.16 16.10
CA LEU A 43 7.14 -11.30 16.31
C LEU A 43 6.40 -11.69 17.60
N GLY A 44 6.33 -12.98 17.94
CA GLY A 44 5.80 -13.46 19.21
C GLY A 44 6.60 -12.94 20.41
N ALA A 45 7.93 -13.16 20.41
CA ALA A 45 8.80 -12.67 21.49
C ALA A 45 8.72 -11.15 21.63
N ALA A 46 8.76 -10.41 20.52
CA ALA A 46 8.64 -8.95 20.52
C ALA A 46 7.29 -8.47 21.09
N THR A 47 6.19 -9.18 20.78
CA THR A 47 4.85 -8.81 21.24
C THR A 47 4.63 -9.12 22.72
N PHE A 48 5.12 -10.26 23.21
CA PHE A 48 4.77 -10.75 24.55
C PHE A 48 5.82 -10.45 25.63
N GLU A 49 7.09 -10.34 25.25
CA GLU A 49 8.20 -10.09 26.20
C GLU A 49 9.01 -8.84 25.87
N GLY A 50 8.89 -8.33 24.65
CA GLY A 50 9.80 -7.32 24.11
C GLY A 50 11.14 -7.95 23.72
N VAL A 51 11.77 -7.41 22.68
CA VAL A 51 13.04 -7.92 22.16
C VAL A 51 13.99 -6.75 21.99
N THR A 52 15.19 -6.87 22.57
CA THR A 52 16.29 -5.92 22.36
C THR A 52 17.33 -6.45 21.38
N ASP A 53 17.61 -7.76 21.42
CA ASP A 53 18.52 -8.45 20.50
C ASP A 53 17.76 -9.60 19.79
N PRO A 54 17.30 -9.38 18.55
CA PRO A 54 16.59 -10.38 17.76
C PRO A 54 17.38 -11.68 17.61
N SER A 55 18.70 -11.60 17.49
CA SER A 55 19.56 -12.74 17.17
C SER A 55 19.52 -13.84 18.24
N ARG A 56 19.20 -13.47 19.48
CA ARG A 56 19.13 -14.37 20.65
C ARG A 56 17.78 -15.06 20.83
N VAL A 57 16.74 -14.60 20.13
CA VAL A 57 15.41 -15.21 20.25
C VAL A 57 15.49 -16.63 19.69
N ALA A 58 15.17 -17.64 20.50
CA ALA A 58 15.09 -19.01 20.01
C ALA A 58 13.78 -19.23 19.24
N THR A 59 13.81 -20.03 18.17
CA THR A 59 12.58 -20.50 17.52
C THR A 59 11.91 -21.54 18.41
N ALA A 60 11.03 -21.08 19.29
CA ALA A 60 10.36 -21.92 20.28
C ALA A 60 8.83 -21.85 20.14
N VAL A 61 8.17 -22.98 20.40
CA VAL A 61 6.71 -23.11 20.35
C VAL A 61 6.02 -22.08 21.25
N GLN A 62 6.64 -21.74 22.37
CA GLN A 62 6.16 -20.73 23.32
C GLN A 62 6.00 -19.32 22.71
N TRP A 63 6.71 -18.99 21.62
CA TRP A 63 6.53 -17.72 20.88
C TRP A 63 5.63 -17.90 19.68
N VAL A 64 5.84 -18.97 18.91
CA VAL A 64 5.15 -19.22 17.64
C VAL A 64 3.65 -19.44 17.84
N LEU A 65 3.27 -20.25 18.84
CA LEU A 65 1.87 -20.61 19.06
C LEU A 65 0.99 -19.42 19.48
N PRO A 66 1.31 -18.68 20.56
CA PRO A 66 0.47 -17.56 20.97
C PRO A 66 0.44 -16.45 19.91
N TYR A 67 1.55 -16.22 19.21
CA TYR A 67 1.58 -15.27 18.10
C TYR A 67 0.68 -15.69 16.95
N THR A 68 0.70 -16.97 16.57
CA THR A 68 -0.16 -17.51 15.50
C THR A 68 -1.65 -17.35 15.84
N VAL A 69 -2.02 -17.59 17.11
CA VAL A 69 -3.39 -17.37 17.60
C VAL A 69 -3.76 -15.89 17.54
N LEU A 70 -2.91 -15.01 18.08
CA LEU A 70 -3.13 -13.56 18.05
C LEU A 70 -3.29 -13.04 16.61
N HIS A 71 -2.38 -13.43 15.72
CA HIS A 71 -2.40 -13.11 14.30
C HIS A 71 -3.72 -13.54 13.65
N GLY A 72 -4.15 -14.78 13.88
CA GLY A 72 -5.43 -15.29 13.38
C GLY A 72 -6.64 -14.51 13.89
N VAL A 73 -6.66 -14.13 15.17
CA VAL A 73 -7.73 -13.33 15.78
C VAL A 73 -7.78 -11.93 15.19
N VAL A 74 -6.64 -11.24 15.09
CA VAL A 74 -6.55 -9.89 14.52
C VAL A 74 -7.02 -9.89 13.06
N PHE A 75 -6.56 -10.85 12.26
CA PHE A 75 -7.00 -10.99 10.87
C PHE A 75 -8.50 -11.31 10.75
N ALA A 76 -9.05 -12.16 11.63
CA ALA A 76 -10.48 -12.43 11.67
C ALA A 76 -11.28 -11.15 11.98
N MET A 77 -10.82 -10.33 12.94
CA MET A 77 -11.44 -9.02 13.25
C MET A 77 -11.40 -8.07 12.04
N ILE A 78 -10.26 -7.97 11.37
CA ILE A 78 -10.11 -7.15 10.15
C ILE A 78 -11.03 -7.65 9.04
N GLY A 79 -11.09 -8.97 8.82
CA GLY A 79 -11.98 -9.55 7.83
C GLY A 79 -13.47 -9.28 8.14
N VAL A 80 -13.88 -9.35 9.41
CA VAL A 80 -15.22 -8.96 9.86
C VAL A 80 -15.49 -7.48 9.60
N LEU A 81 -14.53 -6.60 9.90
CA LEU A 81 -14.63 -5.17 9.63
C LEU A 81 -14.82 -4.93 8.12
N ILE A 82 -13.99 -5.52 7.26
CA ILE A 82 -14.10 -5.39 5.80
C ILE A 82 -15.45 -5.90 5.30
N ALA A 83 -15.89 -7.08 5.76
CA ALA A 83 -17.19 -7.64 5.37
C ALA A 83 -18.36 -6.76 5.82
N TYR A 84 -18.30 -6.19 7.03
CA TYR A 84 -19.27 -5.22 7.52
C TYR A 84 -19.29 -3.97 6.64
N LEU A 85 -18.12 -3.42 6.30
CA LEU A 85 -17.99 -2.24 5.45
C LEU A 85 -18.54 -2.49 4.04
N ILE A 86 -18.30 -3.66 3.45
CA ILE A 86 -18.88 -4.06 2.16
C ILE A 86 -20.41 -4.09 2.22
N VAL A 87 -20.99 -4.71 3.25
CA VAL A 87 -22.45 -4.79 3.41
C VAL A 87 -23.04 -3.41 3.70
N SER A 88 -22.32 -2.57 4.45
CA SER A 88 -22.71 -1.18 4.73
C SER A 88 -22.69 -0.33 3.45
N ALA A 89 -21.66 -0.49 2.62
CA ALA A 89 -21.50 0.20 1.34
C ALA A 89 -22.56 -0.17 0.30
N GLN A 90 -23.15 -1.36 0.39
CA GLN A 90 -24.29 -1.74 -0.46
C GLN A 90 -25.57 -0.96 -0.14
N ARG A 91 -25.68 -0.40 1.08
CA ARG A 91 -26.83 0.43 1.49
C ARG A 91 -26.64 1.89 1.11
N GLU A 92 -25.41 2.39 1.19
CA GLU A 92 -25.04 3.76 0.87
C GLU A 92 -23.68 3.77 0.13
N PRO A 93 -23.65 4.13 -1.17
CA PRO A 93 -22.42 4.17 -1.98
C PRO A 93 -21.31 5.04 -1.36
N SER A 94 -21.68 6.12 -0.67
CA SER A 94 -20.77 6.99 0.08
C SER A 94 -19.93 6.25 1.13
N ARG A 95 -20.39 5.09 1.64
CA ARG A 95 -19.64 4.28 2.62
C ARG A 95 -18.54 3.43 2.00
N VAL A 96 -18.45 3.35 0.66
CA VAL A 96 -17.25 2.82 -0.02
C VAL A 96 -16.01 3.67 0.32
N LEU A 97 -16.19 4.98 0.49
CA LEU A 97 -15.14 5.87 0.98
C LEU A 97 -14.64 5.45 2.37
N MET A 98 -15.54 5.01 3.26
CA MET A 98 -15.17 4.53 4.59
C MET A 98 -14.40 3.21 4.53
N LEU A 99 -14.71 2.32 3.58
CA LEU A 99 -13.90 1.12 3.32
C LEU A 99 -12.48 1.50 2.88
N PHE A 100 -12.38 2.43 1.94
CA PHE A 100 -11.10 2.88 1.41
C PHE A 100 -10.25 3.57 2.49
N ILE A 101 -10.85 4.49 3.24
CA ILE A 101 -10.23 5.18 4.38
C ILE A 101 -9.81 4.17 5.45
N ALA A 102 -10.68 3.23 5.82
CA ALA A 102 -10.36 2.26 6.87
C ALA A 102 -9.19 1.35 6.48
N LEU A 103 -9.15 0.87 5.23
CA LEU A 103 -8.03 0.07 4.72
C LEU A 103 -6.73 0.88 4.73
N LEU A 104 -6.79 2.14 4.33
CA LEU A 104 -5.64 3.01 4.20
C LEU A 104 -5.08 3.48 5.55
N CYS A 105 -5.97 3.83 6.49
CA CYS A 105 -5.61 4.06 7.88
C CYS A 105 -5.07 2.79 8.54
N PHE A 106 -5.58 1.62 8.18
CA PHE A 106 -5.06 0.35 8.68
C PHE A 106 -3.61 0.13 8.24
N GLU A 107 -3.25 0.37 6.98
CA GLU A 107 -1.86 0.23 6.51
C GLU A 107 -0.91 1.20 7.26
N VAL A 108 -1.31 2.47 7.43
CA VAL A 108 -0.53 3.46 8.19
C VAL A 108 -0.40 3.04 9.66
N ALA A 109 -1.48 2.59 10.28
CA ALA A 109 -1.46 2.13 11.68
C ALA A 109 -0.63 0.85 11.84
N PHE A 110 -0.70 -0.07 10.88
CA PHE A 110 0.10 -1.29 10.87
C PHE A 110 1.59 -0.96 10.79
N LEU A 111 1.99 -0.07 9.87
CA LEU A 111 3.36 0.41 9.79
C LEU A 111 3.81 1.08 11.08
N ALA A 112 2.96 1.93 11.68
CA ALA A 112 3.28 2.60 12.94
C ALA A 112 3.44 1.61 14.12
N VAL A 113 2.60 0.57 14.19
CA VAL A 113 2.75 -0.49 15.20
C VAL A 113 4.02 -1.29 14.95
N LEU A 114 4.32 -1.62 13.70
CA LEU A 114 5.50 -2.39 13.32
C LEU A 114 6.79 -1.64 13.66
N THR A 115 6.85 -0.34 13.41
CA THR A 115 8.02 0.48 13.71
C THR A 115 8.18 0.73 15.20
N TRP A 116 7.09 0.92 15.93
CA TRP A 116 7.15 1.20 17.36
C TRP A 116 7.41 -0.05 18.20
N LEU A 117 6.74 -1.16 17.89
CA LEU A 117 6.81 -2.40 18.68
C LEU A 117 7.93 -3.34 18.21
N ALA A 118 8.26 -3.32 16.92
CA ALA A 118 9.11 -4.34 16.30
C ALA A 118 10.32 -3.75 15.57
N HIS A 119 10.77 -2.52 15.91
CA HIS A 119 11.96 -1.91 15.29
C HIS A 119 13.17 -2.86 15.26
N PRO A 120 13.52 -3.59 16.35
CA PRO A 120 14.65 -4.51 16.32
C PRO A 120 14.39 -5.70 15.38
N VAL A 121 13.14 -6.13 15.23
CA VAL A 121 12.75 -7.24 14.37
C VAL A 121 12.88 -6.88 12.88
N LEU A 122 12.73 -5.60 12.53
CA LEU A 122 12.92 -5.09 11.16
C LEU A 122 14.35 -5.26 10.63
N ASP A 123 15.35 -5.40 11.52
CA ASP A 123 16.74 -5.67 11.10
C ASP A 123 16.93 -7.13 10.62
N GLU A 124 16.11 -8.08 11.09
CA GLU A 124 16.15 -9.48 10.63
C GLU A 124 15.16 -9.78 9.49
N LEU A 125 14.19 -8.89 9.24
CA LEU A 125 13.12 -9.09 8.27
C LEU A 125 13.20 -8.06 7.15
N ALA A 126 13.40 -8.55 5.92
CA ALA A 126 13.40 -7.67 4.77
C ALA A 126 12.01 -7.04 4.58
N TRP A 127 11.95 -5.71 4.44
CA TRP A 127 10.70 -4.95 4.27
C TRP A 127 9.84 -5.49 3.11
N TRP A 128 10.47 -5.93 2.01
CA TRP A 128 9.77 -6.46 0.84
C TRP A 128 9.03 -7.78 1.16
N ALA A 129 9.53 -8.56 2.12
CA ALA A 129 8.88 -9.79 2.54
C ALA A 129 7.56 -9.49 3.27
N ILE A 130 7.54 -8.42 4.06
CA ILE A 130 6.34 -7.93 4.75
C ILE A 130 5.35 -7.40 3.73
N LEU A 131 5.82 -6.61 2.75
CA LEU A 131 4.98 -6.10 1.67
C LEU A 131 4.33 -7.24 0.87
N VAL A 132 5.09 -8.27 0.48
CA VAL A 132 4.57 -9.43 -0.24
C VAL A 132 3.54 -10.18 0.60
N ALA A 133 3.79 -10.37 1.90
CA ALA A 133 2.85 -11.02 2.80
C ALA A 133 1.51 -10.28 2.85
N ASN A 134 1.55 -8.96 3.04
CA ASN A 134 0.35 -8.11 3.09
C ASN A 134 -0.39 -8.11 1.75
N ALA A 135 0.33 -8.02 0.62
CA ALA A 135 -0.25 -8.08 -0.71
C ALA A 135 -0.96 -9.42 -0.98
N LEU A 136 -0.33 -10.55 -0.61
CA LEU A 136 -0.94 -11.88 -0.71
C LEU A 136 -2.20 -11.98 0.14
N ALA A 137 -2.16 -11.50 1.38
CA ALA A 137 -3.30 -11.51 2.28
C ALA A 137 -4.47 -10.68 1.73
N ALA A 138 -4.20 -9.44 1.33
CA ALA A 138 -5.18 -8.54 0.74
C ALA A 138 -5.81 -9.15 -0.53
N ALA A 139 -4.98 -9.73 -1.42
CA ALA A 139 -5.44 -10.38 -2.64
C ALA A 139 -6.32 -11.60 -2.34
N GLY A 140 -5.90 -12.49 -1.42
CA GLY A 140 -6.68 -13.67 -1.03
C GLY A 140 -8.02 -13.31 -0.40
N MET A 141 -8.01 -12.34 0.51
CA MET A 141 -9.22 -11.78 1.13
C MET A 141 -10.16 -11.19 0.08
N LEU A 142 -9.63 -10.36 -0.83
CA LEU A 142 -10.39 -9.73 -1.91
C LEU A 142 -11.01 -10.77 -2.83
N VAL A 143 -10.24 -11.75 -3.32
CA VAL A 143 -10.75 -12.83 -4.18
C VAL A 143 -11.89 -13.57 -3.50
N TYR A 144 -11.71 -13.98 -2.23
CA TYR A 144 -12.76 -14.64 -1.47
C TYR A 144 -14.04 -13.78 -1.39
N LEU A 145 -13.91 -12.50 -1.02
CA LEU A 145 -15.03 -11.59 -0.87
C LEU A 145 -15.74 -11.30 -2.20
N LEU A 146 -15.01 -11.17 -3.32
CA LEU A 146 -15.61 -10.99 -4.64
C LEU A 146 -16.42 -12.20 -5.09
N LEU A 147 -15.93 -13.41 -4.80
CA LEU A 147 -16.65 -14.66 -5.09
C LEU A 147 -17.94 -14.78 -4.28
N ARG A 148 -17.94 -14.30 -3.02
CA ARG A 148 -19.10 -14.38 -2.11
C ARG A 148 -20.10 -13.24 -2.30
N TYR A 149 -19.61 -12.04 -2.58
CA TYR A 149 -20.41 -10.85 -2.87
C TYR A 149 -20.37 -10.54 -4.37
N ARG A 150 -20.99 -11.40 -5.19
CA ARG A 150 -20.98 -11.26 -6.67
C ARG A 150 -21.48 -9.90 -7.20
N ALA A 151 -22.33 -9.21 -6.43
CA ALA A 151 -22.74 -7.84 -6.75
C ALA A 151 -21.56 -6.85 -6.69
N LEU A 152 -20.72 -6.96 -5.65
CA LEU A 152 -19.45 -6.22 -5.53
C LEU A 152 -18.49 -6.60 -6.67
N GLY A 153 -18.41 -7.89 -6.98
CA GLY A 153 -17.61 -8.40 -8.11
C GLY A 153 -18.00 -7.78 -9.45
N ARG A 154 -19.30 -7.66 -9.73
CA ARG A 154 -19.81 -7.03 -10.96
C ARG A 154 -19.62 -5.51 -10.99
N SER A 155 -19.69 -4.84 -9.85
CA SER A 155 -19.46 -3.39 -9.79
C SER A 155 -17.98 -3.02 -9.92
N LEU A 156 -17.08 -3.87 -9.42
CA LEU A 156 -15.64 -3.64 -9.52
C LEU A 156 -15.06 -4.16 -10.84
N VAL A 157 -15.39 -5.38 -11.27
CA VAL A 157 -14.77 -6.07 -12.43
C VAL A 157 -15.72 -6.11 -13.65
N GLY A 158 -16.59 -5.10 -13.78
CA GLY A 158 -17.59 -5.03 -14.86
C GLY A 158 -17.00 -4.75 -16.26
N PRO A 159 -17.84 -4.54 -17.28
CA PRO A 159 -17.40 -4.25 -18.66
C PRO A 159 -16.49 -3.02 -18.79
N LEU A 160 -16.64 -2.07 -17.86
CA LEU A 160 -15.83 -0.86 -17.77
C LEU A 160 -14.43 -1.11 -17.17
N TRP A 161 -14.18 -2.27 -16.54
CA TRP A 161 -12.91 -2.58 -15.87
C TRP A 161 -11.71 -2.48 -16.81
N SER A 162 -11.83 -2.96 -18.05
CA SER A 162 -10.74 -2.86 -19.04
C SER A 162 -10.44 -1.41 -19.41
N ARG A 163 -11.45 -0.55 -19.47
CA ARG A 163 -11.30 0.90 -19.70
C ARG A 163 -10.70 1.58 -18.48
N THR A 164 -11.25 1.34 -17.29
CA THR A 164 -10.77 1.90 -16.02
C THR A 164 -9.31 1.53 -15.77
N VAL A 165 -8.95 0.26 -15.90
CA VAL A 165 -7.57 -0.21 -15.74
C VAL A 165 -6.66 0.45 -16.77
N ARG A 166 -7.07 0.55 -18.04
CA ARG A 166 -6.27 1.22 -19.08
C ARG A 166 -6.06 2.71 -18.76
N GLU A 167 -7.13 3.43 -18.42
CA GLU A 167 -7.05 4.84 -18.02
C GLU A 167 -6.16 5.02 -16.79
N GLY A 168 -6.28 4.11 -15.81
CA GLY A 168 -5.43 4.09 -14.63
C GLY A 168 -3.96 3.83 -14.93
N ILE A 169 -3.64 2.87 -15.79
CA ILE A 169 -2.26 2.61 -16.24
C ILE A 169 -1.69 3.83 -16.94
N VAL A 170 -2.43 4.43 -17.89
CA VAL A 170 -1.97 5.61 -18.64
C VAL A 170 -1.76 6.80 -17.70
N ALA A 171 -2.73 7.10 -16.84
CA ALA A 171 -2.60 8.16 -15.86
C ALA A 171 -1.41 7.92 -14.94
N GLY A 172 -1.26 6.70 -14.41
CA GLY A 172 -0.15 6.31 -13.57
C GLY A 172 1.20 6.53 -14.26
N LEU A 173 1.38 6.05 -15.49
CA LEU A 173 2.61 6.24 -16.26
C LEU A 173 2.90 7.72 -16.54
N LEU A 174 1.87 8.54 -16.80
CA LEU A 174 2.03 9.98 -16.95
C LEU A 174 2.48 10.65 -15.65
N GLY A 175 1.91 10.26 -14.51
CA GLY A 175 2.34 10.72 -13.19
C GLY A 175 3.78 10.30 -12.88
N ALA A 176 4.13 9.04 -13.17
CA ALA A 176 5.48 8.51 -12.98
C ALA A 176 6.50 9.29 -13.80
N ALA A 177 6.18 9.57 -15.07
CA ALA A 177 7.00 10.35 -15.98
C ALA A 177 7.15 11.80 -15.50
N ALA A 178 6.08 12.42 -15.00
CA ALA A 178 6.12 13.78 -14.45
C ALA A 178 7.09 13.88 -13.27
N VAL A 179 7.03 12.94 -12.32
CA VAL A 179 7.96 12.86 -11.18
C VAL A 179 9.39 12.58 -11.64
N ALA A 180 9.58 11.65 -12.58
CA ALA A 180 10.90 11.33 -13.12
C ALA A 180 11.54 12.53 -13.81
N VAL A 181 10.78 13.29 -14.61
CA VAL A 181 11.25 14.53 -15.25
C VAL A 181 11.56 15.59 -14.20
N TRP A 182 10.71 15.77 -13.20
CA TRP A 182 10.95 16.72 -12.11
C TRP A 182 12.28 16.43 -11.39
N PHE A 183 12.51 15.19 -10.98
CA PHE A 183 13.75 14.82 -10.30
C PHE A 183 14.95 14.83 -11.24
N LEU A 184 14.79 14.48 -12.51
CA LEU A 184 15.87 14.64 -13.50
C LEU A 184 16.31 16.11 -13.63
N LEU A 185 15.36 17.04 -13.68
CA LEU A 185 15.64 18.47 -13.75
C LEU A 185 16.29 18.98 -12.47
N TYR A 186 15.77 18.56 -11.31
CA TYR A 186 16.32 18.91 -10.00
C TYR A 186 17.77 18.41 -9.85
N ASP A 187 18.00 17.14 -10.17
CA ASP A 187 19.31 16.49 -10.12
C ASP A 187 20.31 17.13 -11.10
N ALA A 188 19.85 17.45 -12.32
CA ALA A 188 20.66 18.14 -13.32
C ALA A 188 21.03 19.57 -12.88
N ALA A 189 20.10 20.29 -12.26
CA ALA A 189 20.36 21.62 -11.70
C ALA A 189 21.37 21.56 -10.53
N ALA A 190 21.40 20.46 -9.78
CA ALA A 190 22.41 20.17 -8.76
C ALA A 190 23.74 19.64 -9.34
N GLY A 191 23.86 19.51 -10.66
CA GLY A 191 25.07 19.03 -11.35
C GLY A 191 25.29 17.53 -11.34
N VAL A 192 24.32 16.73 -10.84
CA VAL A 192 24.44 15.27 -10.70
C VAL A 192 23.16 14.58 -11.19
N PRO A 193 22.93 14.48 -12.52
CA PRO A 193 21.72 13.86 -13.07
C PRO A 193 21.48 12.43 -12.55
N LEU A 194 20.21 12.06 -12.37
CA LEU A 194 19.77 10.73 -11.91
C LEU A 194 20.24 10.33 -10.49
N ARG A 195 20.73 11.30 -9.70
CA ARG A 195 21.13 11.08 -8.31
C ARG A 195 19.95 10.59 -7.46
N THR A 196 18.79 11.21 -7.57
CA THR A 196 17.62 10.88 -6.75
C THR A 196 17.13 9.45 -6.96
N PRO A 197 16.84 8.96 -8.19
CA PRO A 197 16.42 7.58 -8.38
C PRO A 197 17.51 6.58 -7.97
N ALA A 198 18.80 6.90 -8.16
CA ALA A 198 19.90 6.03 -7.69
C ALA A 198 20.00 5.98 -6.15
N LEU A 199 19.82 7.11 -5.46
CA LEU A 199 19.79 7.17 -3.99
C LEU A 199 18.63 6.34 -3.44
N LEU A 200 17.43 6.50 -4.01
CA LEU A 200 16.24 5.79 -3.57
C LEU A 200 16.38 4.28 -3.76
N ASP A 201 16.95 3.83 -4.88
CA ASP A 201 17.25 2.42 -5.08
C ASP A 201 18.28 1.89 -4.08
N ALA A 202 19.38 2.61 -3.92
CA ALA A 202 20.49 2.23 -3.05
C ALA A 202 20.05 2.15 -1.58
N ALA A 203 19.16 3.06 -1.16
CA ALA A 203 18.52 3.00 0.14
C ALA A 203 17.59 1.79 0.27
N LEU A 204 16.74 1.55 -0.74
CA LEU A 204 15.67 0.54 -0.69
C LEU A 204 16.18 -0.91 -0.77
N PHE A 205 17.21 -1.17 -1.56
CA PHE A 205 17.68 -2.53 -1.85
C PHE A 205 19.13 -2.81 -1.45
N HIS A 206 19.96 -1.77 -1.33
CA HIS A 206 21.39 -1.93 -1.09
C HIS A 206 21.85 -1.45 0.29
N GLY A 207 20.93 -0.95 1.12
CA GLY A 207 21.21 -0.54 2.50
C GLY A 207 22.19 0.63 2.61
N LEU A 208 22.26 1.48 1.57
CA LEU A 208 23.10 2.68 1.61
C LEU A 208 22.66 3.58 2.77
N ARG A 209 23.59 3.96 3.64
CA ARG A 209 23.37 4.87 4.79
C ARG A 209 24.12 6.19 4.68
N ASP A 210 25.11 6.25 3.79
CA ASP A 210 25.91 7.44 3.53
C ASP A 210 25.73 7.86 2.06
N PRO A 211 25.12 9.02 1.78
CA PRO A 211 24.96 9.53 0.42
C PRO A 211 26.29 9.74 -0.32
N SER A 212 27.40 9.97 0.39
CA SER A 212 28.71 10.19 -0.22
C SER A 212 29.31 8.93 -0.82
N ALA A 213 28.86 7.75 -0.36
CA ALA A 213 29.26 6.46 -0.89
C ALA A 213 28.44 6.04 -2.13
N LEU A 214 27.48 6.86 -2.57
CA LEU A 214 26.67 6.56 -3.75
C LEU A 214 27.54 6.56 -5.02
N VAL A 215 27.53 5.44 -5.73
CA VAL A 215 27.96 5.36 -7.12
C VAL A 215 26.73 5.22 -8.00
N ILE A 216 26.45 6.24 -8.81
CA ILE A 216 25.30 6.21 -9.74
C ILE A 216 25.61 5.20 -10.83
N THR A 217 24.76 4.18 -10.94
CA THR A 217 24.86 3.16 -11.97
C THR A 217 23.50 2.96 -12.65
N TRP A 218 23.53 2.56 -13.93
CA TRP A 218 22.30 2.26 -14.68
C TRP A 218 21.41 1.20 -14.00
N PRO A 219 21.95 0.11 -13.41
CA PRO A 219 21.14 -0.85 -12.66
C PRO A 219 20.30 -0.21 -11.53
N LEU A 220 20.90 0.64 -10.69
CA LEU A 220 20.18 1.32 -9.60
C LEU A 220 19.02 2.16 -10.14
N VAL A 221 19.30 2.97 -11.16
CA VAL A 221 18.29 3.86 -11.77
C VAL A 221 17.15 3.05 -12.39
N LEU A 222 17.46 1.97 -13.13
CA LEU A 222 16.44 1.14 -13.78
C LEU A 222 15.60 0.36 -12.77
N GLN A 223 16.22 -0.20 -11.73
CA GLN A 223 15.54 -0.95 -10.68
C GLN A 223 14.52 -0.07 -9.95
N TYR A 224 14.93 1.13 -9.53
CA TYR A 224 14.00 2.08 -8.93
C TYR A 224 12.95 2.57 -9.92
N THR A 225 13.31 2.81 -11.19
CA THR A 225 12.34 3.24 -12.21
C THR A 225 11.21 2.20 -12.39
N ILE A 226 11.51 0.91 -12.31
CA ILE A 226 10.50 -0.16 -12.36
C ILE A 226 9.59 -0.09 -11.12
N VAL A 227 10.16 -0.01 -9.92
CA VAL A 227 9.41 0.07 -8.67
C VAL A 227 8.49 1.30 -8.66
N HIS A 228 9.03 2.46 -9.03
CA HIS A 228 8.31 3.72 -9.18
C HIS A 228 7.17 3.60 -10.19
N GLY A 229 7.45 3.06 -11.38
CA GLY A 229 6.45 2.84 -12.42
C GLY A 229 5.30 1.93 -11.95
N VAL A 230 5.61 0.82 -11.29
CA VAL A 230 4.59 -0.10 -10.74
C VAL A 230 3.74 0.59 -9.67
N ALA A 231 4.36 1.32 -8.75
CA ALA A 231 3.63 2.05 -7.70
C ALA A 231 2.64 3.06 -8.31
N PHE A 232 3.08 3.83 -9.31
CA PHE A 232 2.24 4.80 -10.00
C PHE A 232 1.13 4.16 -10.84
N ILE A 233 1.38 3.02 -11.48
CA ILE A 233 0.34 2.25 -12.19
C ILE A 233 -0.75 1.82 -11.20
N LEU A 234 -0.37 1.27 -10.05
CA LEU A 234 -1.32 0.84 -9.01
C LEU A 234 -2.12 2.04 -8.48
N PHE A 235 -1.44 3.16 -8.21
CA PHE A 235 -2.09 4.41 -7.78
C PHE A 235 -3.05 4.97 -8.84
N GLY A 236 -2.68 4.93 -10.12
CA GLY A 236 -3.54 5.35 -11.23
C GLY A 236 -4.77 4.45 -11.40
N ILE A 237 -4.63 3.12 -11.24
CA ILE A 237 -5.77 2.19 -11.25
C ILE A 237 -6.71 2.48 -10.06
N ALA A 238 -6.16 2.72 -8.86
CA ALA A 238 -6.97 3.11 -7.70
C ALA A 238 -7.73 4.41 -7.95
N THR A 239 -7.05 5.42 -8.50
CA THR A 239 -7.61 6.74 -8.82
C THR A 239 -8.72 6.67 -9.87
N SER A 240 -8.48 5.99 -10.99
CA SER A 240 -9.47 5.81 -12.05
C SER A 240 -10.70 5.03 -11.57
N SER A 241 -10.48 4.03 -10.70
CA SER A 241 -11.57 3.27 -10.06
C SER A 241 -12.42 4.16 -9.16
N LEU A 242 -11.80 5.03 -8.37
CA LEU A 242 -12.52 6.01 -7.55
C LEU A 242 -13.31 7.01 -8.40
N LEU A 243 -12.78 7.43 -9.56
CA LEU A 243 -13.49 8.32 -10.48
C LEU A 243 -14.77 7.70 -11.02
N VAL A 244 -14.71 6.44 -11.46
CA VAL A 244 -15.90 5.69 -11.93
C VAL A 244 -16.94 5.50 -10.82
N LEU A 245 -16.50 5.44 -9.57
CA LEU A 245 -17.42 5.43 -8.43
C LEU A 245 -17.99 6.84 -8.16
N ALA A 246 -17.18 7.89 -8.31
CA ALA A 246 -17.58 9.28 -8.12
C ALA A 246 -18.60 9.76 -9.15
N ASP A 247 -18.61 9.20 -10.36
CA ASP A 247 -19.67 9.43 -11.36
C ASP A 247 -21.06 9.03 -10.83
N ARG A 248 -21.13 8.09 -9.88
CA ARG A 248 -22.39 7.66 -9.24
C ARG A 248 -22.70 8.43 -7.97
N ASP A 249 -21.67 8.85 -7.23
CA ASP A 249 -21.81 9.64 -6.01
C ASP A 249 -20.68 10.69 -5.94
N PRO A 250 -20.96 11.96 -6.26
CA PRO A 250 -19.95 13.02 -6.29
C PRO A 250 -19.25 13.27 -4.95
N ARG A 251 -19.79 12.77 -3.83
CA ARG A 251 -19.13 12.84 -2.51
C ARG A 251 -17.82 12.05 -2.50
N LEU A 252 -17.69 11.04 -3.36
CA LEU A 252 -16.48 10.22 -3.49
C LEU A 252 -15.32 10.97 -4.15
N LEU A 253 -15.53 12.15 -4.72
CA LEU A 253 -14.45 13.04 -5.17
C LEU A 253 -13.53 13.45 -4.01
N PHE A 254 -14.04 13.56 -2.78
CA PHE A 254 -13.18 13.76 -1.61
C PHE A 254 -12.23 12.58 -1.37
N GLY A 255 -12.61 11.37 -1.81
CA GLY A 255 -11.75 10.18 -1.78
C GLY A 255 -10.47 10.33 -2.59
N PHE A 256 -10.46 11.15 -3.65
CA PHE A 256 -9.24 11.46 -4.40
C PHE A 256 -8.23 12.22 -3.54
N PHE A 257 -8.68 13.29 -2.88
CA PHE A 257 -7.85 14.07 -1.97
C PHE A 257 -7.33 13.21 -0.82
N MET A 258 -8.20 12.36 -0.26
CA MET A 258 -7.82 11.46 0.82
C MET A 258 -6.82 10.40 0.37
N LEU A 259 -7.00 9.77 -0.79
CA LEU A 259 -6.05 8.82 -1.37
C LEU A 259 -4.68 9.48 -1.57
N PHE A 260 -4.65 10.70 -2.10
CA PHE A 260 -3.41 11.47 -2.24
C PHE A 260 -2.75 11.72 -0.89
N CYS A 261 -3.47 12.30 0.09
CA CYS A 261 -2.91 12.60 1.42
C CYS A 261 -2.36 11.35 2.10
N CYS A 262 -3.08 10.23 2.03
CA CYS A 262 -2.62 9.01 2.64
C CYS A 262 -1.46 8.35 1.90
N PHE A 263 -1.38 8.49 0.58
CA PHE A 263 -0.19 8.10 -0.18
C PHE A 263 1.03 8.91 0.26
N GLU A 264 0.90 10.23 0.43
CA GLU A 264 1.97 11.08 0.96
C GLU A 264 2.42 10.62 2.37
N VAL A 265 1.46 10.37 3.27
CA VAL A 265 1.76 9.91 4.63
C VAL A 265 2.42 8.53 4.62
N PHE A 266 1.92 7.61 3.80
CA PHE A 266 2.48 6.27 3.66
C PHE A 266 3.90 6.31 3.10
N PHE A 267 4.12 7.06 2.01
CA PHE A 267 5.43 7.22 1.40
C PHE A 267 6.41 7.90 2.36
N GLY A 268 5.97 8.98 3.02
CA GLY A 268 6.77 9.68 4.02
C GLY A 268 7.15 8.80 5.20
N ALA A 269 6.20 8.00 5.72
CA ALA A 269 6.48 7.01 6.76
C ALA A 269 7.48 5.96 6.26
N MET A 270 7.29 5.41 5.07
CA MET A 270 8.20 4.42 4.49
C MET A 270 9.63 4.97 4.33
N VAL A 271 9.79 6.21 3.85
CA VAL A 271 11.10 6.87 3.77
C VAL A 271 11.67 7.12 5.16
N ALA A 272 10.89 7.60 6.12
CA ALA A 272 11.37 7.83 7.49
C ALA A 272 11.88 6.54 8.16
N ILE A 273 11.24 5.40 7.87
CA ILE A 273 11.60 4.10 8.44
C ILE A 273 12.82 3.49 7.74
N LEU A 274 12.83 3.50 6.41
CA LEU A 274 13.85 2.79 5.63
C LEU A 274 15.09 3.65 5.34
N ALA A 275 14.94 4.97 5.35
CA ALA A 275 15.94 5.91 4.87
C ALA A 275 15.76 7.30 5.51
N GLU A 276 15.72 7.40 6.84
CA GLU A 276 15.56 8.68 7.55
C GLU A 276 16.55 9.75 7.05
N TRP A 277 17.82 9.36 6.86
CA TRP A 277 18.89 10.21 6.32
C TRP A 277 18.57 10.80 4.94
N LEU A 278 17.69 10.16 4.17
CA LEU A 278 17.27 10.66 2.86
C LEU A 278 16.45 11.94 2.99
N LEU A 279 15.72 12.12 4.10
CA LEU A 279 14.96 13.37 4.36
C LEU A 279 15.88 14.56 4.64
N GLU A 280 17.11 14.32 5.09
CA GLU A 280 18.14 15.34 5.24
C GLU A 280 18.84 15.65 3.89
N THR A 281 18.93 14.64 3.02
CA THR A 281 19.65 14.74 1.74
C THR A 281 18.79 15.29 0.62
N VAL A 282 17.52 14.91 0.57
CA VAL A 282 16.53 15.32 -0.41
C VAL A 282 15.49 16.16 0.32
N PRO A 283 15.43 17.48 0.08
CA PRO A 283 14.50 18.34 0.78
C PRO A 283 13.05 17.86 0.58
N TRP A 284 12.30 17.69 1.66
CA TRP A 284 10.93 17.16 1.62
C TRP A 284 10.00 17.88 0.61
N TRP A 285 10.21 19.18 0.40
CA TRP A 285 9.40 19.97 -0.53
C TRP A 285 9.58 19.52 -1.98
N THR A 286 10.72 18.93 -2.34
CA THR A 286 10.98 18.40 -3.69
C THR A 286 10.14 17.16 -3.97
N ILE A 287 9.96 16.30 -2.97
CA ILE A 287 9.08 15.13 -3.00
C ILE A 287 7.64 15.60 -3.16
N LEU A 288 7.21 16.54 -2.30
CA LEU A 288 5.86 17.09 -2.38
C LEU A 288 5.59 17.77 -3.73
N ALA A 289 6.54 18.54 -4.26
CA ALA A 289 6.41 19.20 -5.56
C ALA A 289 6.28 18.18 -6.70
N GLY A 290 7.09 17.11 -6.68
CA GLY A 290 7.00 16.02 -7.66
C GLY A 290 5.63 15.33 -7.61
N ASN A 291 5.15 15.00 -6.40
CA ASN A 291 3.86 14.33 -6.23
C ASN A 291 2.68 15.23 -6.59
N LEU A 292 2.73 16.52 -6.25
CA LEU A 292 1.73 17.50 -6.68
C LEU A 292 1.73 17.64 -8.22
N LEU A 293 2.90 17.68 -8.86
CA LEU A 293 3.00 17.73 -10.31
C LEU A 293 2.37 16.48 -10.94
N ALA A 294 2.68 15.28 -10.43
CA ALA A 294 2.04 14.06 -10.89
C ALA A 294 0.51 14.09 -10.70
N ALA A 295 0.03 14.52 -9.54
CA ALA A 295 -1.40 14.63 -9.27
C ALA A 295 -2.08 15.57 -10.27
N LEU A 296 -1.46 16.72 -10.58
CA LEU A 296 -1.95 17.67 -11.59
C LEU A 296 -1.97 17.07 -13.00
N VAL A 297 -0.91 16.37 -13.41
CA VAL A 297 -0.82 15.71 -14.72
C VAL A 297 -1.87 14.61 -14.86
N MET A 298 -2.01 13.76 -13.85
CA MET A 298 -3.02 12.70 -13.80
C MET A 298 -4.43 13.27 -13.84
N LEU A 299 -4.70 14.29 -13.01
CA LEU A 299 -6.00 14.94 -12.96
C LEU A 299 -6.33 15.64 -14.29
N GLY A 300 -5.35 16.28 -14.93
CA GLY A 300 -5.49 16.87 -16.26
C GLY A 300 -5.83 15.85 -17.34
N TYR A 301 -5.21 14.66 -17.30
CA TYR A 301 -5.56 13.54 -18.18
C TYR A 301 -7.01 13.09 -17.95
N PHE A 302 -7.41 12.88 -16.70
CA PHE A 302 -8.79 12.49 -16.39
C PHE A 302 -9.83 13.55 -16.77
N PHE A 303 -9.53 14.84 -16.57
CA PHE A 303 -10.40 15.93 -17.01
C PHE A 303 -10.62 15.93 -18.52
N ARG A 304 -9.58 15.62 -19.30
CA ARG A 304 -9.69 15.56 -20.76
C ARG A 304 -10.57 14.40 -21.20
N GLU A 305 -10.44 13.24 -20.56
CA GLU A 305 -11.16 12.02 -20.91
C GLU A 305 -12.63 12.06 -20.44
N HIS A 306 -12.92 12.74 -19.32
CA HIS A 306 -14.25 12.80 -18.69
C HIS A 306 -14.92 14.18 -18.77
N ARG A 307 -14.63 14.99 -19.81
CA ARG A 307 -15.03 16.42 -19.93
C ARG A 307 -16.51 16.72 -19.69
N VAL A 308 -17.42 15.80 -20.04
CA VAL A 308 -18.87 16.01 -19.95
C VAL A 308 -19.36 15.92 -18.49
N THR A 309 -18.86 14.97 -17.71
CA THR A 309 -19.27 14.73 -16.31
C THR A 309 -18.86 15.88 -15.37
N TRP A 310 -17.72 16.52 -15.64
CA TRP A 310 -17.22 17.62 -14.81
C TRP A 310 -17.98 18.93 -14.98
N LEU A 311 -18.49 19.21 -16.19
CA LEU A 311 -19.31 20.39 -16.44
C LEU A 311 -20.64 20.31 -15.69
N GLU A 312 -21.24 19.12 -15.60
CA GLU A 312 -22.44 18.92 -14.79
C GLU A 312 -22.17 19.12 -13.29
N PHE A 313 -21.04 18.63 -12.77
CA PHE A 313 -20.66 18.83 -11.37
C PHE A 313 -20.41 20.32 -11.01
N LEU A 314 -19.73 21.06 -11.88
CA LEU A 314 -19.46 22.49 -11.66
C LEU A 314 -20.72 23.35 -11.76
N HIS A 315 -21.70 22.94 -12.56
CA HIS A 315 -22.97 23.66 -12.71
C HIS A 315 -24.04 23.21 -11.70
N ALA A 316 -24.01 21.97 -11.19
CA ALA A 316 -24.94 21.48 -10.17
C ALA A 316 -24.78 22.14 -8.78
N ARG A 317 -23.76 22.99 -8.61
CA ARG A 317 -23.53 23.82 -7.40
C ARG A 317 -23.95 25.29 -7.56
N ARG A 318 -24.66 25.65 -8.63
CA ARG A 318 -25.39 26.94 -8.72
C ARG A 318 -26.88 26.67 -8.54
#